data_AF-A0A0E4H3V0-F1
#
_entry.id   AF-A0A0E4H3V0-F1
#
_cell.length_a   1.000
_cell.length_b   1.000
_cell.length_c   1.000
_cell.angle_alpha   90.00
_cell.angle_beta   90.00
_cell.angle_gamma   90.00
#
_symmetry.space_group_name_H-M   'P 1'
#
loop_
_entity.id
_entity.type
_entity.pdbx_description
1 polymer ?
#
loop_
_entity_poly.entity_id
_entity_poly.type
_entity_poly.pdbx_seq_one_letter_code
_entity_poly.pdbx_strand_id
1 'polypeptide(L)'
;MQELQVKVTQAQVEIIDREKFEQNINEVVAKYQNYTVTAATIKEDKQVLADLRKLKKQLSDERIKVKKELSKPADEIDGYIKQASKPLDDTIAKIAADVKEFEDHQKALRIDTVKGYLANKASEYMIDPRIFDEKALEYIKAGNFMADGVTLKKITMKSLDDMVTFEYQKQQEYEKAKAAISGQCAEYGMTDQPYIRMLQSMSLTDVLQQILSDYRFEQEQQKARQAEEERERLLAAQRAKEQEQAQKSTETQNFDPETGEILDGGQLSQNNPETLRGDKNEPKKYTQKMTLEVYLENTAEKDRFKEGLSQLGFDFKKNYQVSGYQRIEPLTQAELNEQCGW
;
A
#
# COMPACT_ATOMS: atom_id res chain seq x y z
N MET A 1 -52.57 4.84 -12.79
CA MET A 1 -52.11 5.09 -14.18
C MET A 1 -52.92 4.19 -15.10
N GLN A 2 -53.33 4.66 -16.27
CA GLN A 2 -54.04 3.83 -17.24
C GLN A 2 -53.02 3.03 -18.05
N GLU A 3 -53.21 1.73 -18.15
CA GLU A 3 -52.31 0.84 -18.90
C GLU A 3 -52.59 0.94 -20.40
N LEU A 4 -51.54 0.87 -21.22
CA LEU A 4 -51.66 0.84 -22.67
C LEU A 4 -52.29 -0.50 -23.09
N GLN A 5 -53.42 -0.44 -23.79
CA GLN A 5 -54.07 -1.61 -24.37
C GLN A 5 -53.95 -1.57 -25.90
N VAL A 6 -53.35 -2.61 -26.49
CA VAL A 6 -53.19 -2.75 -27.94
C VAL A 6 -53.98 -3.97 -28.41
N LYS A 7 -54.93 -3.78 -29.33
CA LYS A 7 -55.66 -4.88 -29.97
C LYS A 7 -54.89 -5.33 -31.21
N VAL A 8 -54.49 -6.60 -31.24
CA VAL A 8 -53.84 -7.22 -32.40
C VAL A 8 -54.83 -8.12 -33.12
N THR A 9 -54.92 -8.00 -34.43
CA THR A 9 -55.69 -8.89 -35.31
C THR A 9 -54.75 -9.54 -36.31
N GLN A 10 -54.89 -10.85 -36.52
CA GLN A 10 -54.00 -11.60 -37.40
C GLN A 10 -54.27 -11.26 -38.87
N ALA A 11 -53.22 -10.93 -39.62
CA ALA A 11 -53.32 -10.72 -41.06
C ALA A 11 -53.50 -12.06 -41.79
N GLN A 12 -54.47 -12.13 -42.71
CA GLN A 12 -54.64 -13.27 -43.62
C GLN A 12 -53.90 -12.98 -44.93
N VAL A 13 -53.04 -13.89 -45.36
CA VAL A 13 -52.25 -13.78 -46.60
C VAL A 13 -52.52 -15.01 -47.44
N GLU A 14 -52.99 -14.81 -48.66
CA GLU A 14 -53.29 -15.89 -49.61
C GLU A 14 -52.58 -15.63 -50.94
N ILE A 15 -52.04 -16.68 -51.56
CA ILE A 15 -51.54 -16.64 -52.93
C ILE A 15 -52.72 -16.99 -53.84
N ILE A 16 -53.21 -15.99 -54.58
CA ILE A 16 -54.30 -16.17 -55.55
C ILE A 16 -53.90 -17.22 -56.59
N ASP A 17 -54.78 -18.19 -56.84
CA ASP A 17 -54.58 -19.27 -57.82
C ASP A 17 -53.24 -20.02 -57.64
N ARG A 18 -52.87 -20.31 -56.39
CA ARG A 18 -51.60 -20.96 -56.03
C ARG A 18 -51.27 -22.18 -56.89
N GLU A 19 -52.24 -23.08 -57.11
CA GLU A 19 -52.03 -24.29 -57.91
C GLU A 19 -51.67 -23.95 -59.35
N LYS A 20 -52.37 -22.99 -59.96
CA LYS A 20 -52.10 -22.52 -61.32
C LYS A 20 -50.75 -21.82 -61.42
N PHE A 21 -50.39 -21.05 -60.40
CA PHE A 21 -49.08 -20.42 -60.31
C PHE A 21 -47.95 -21.45 -60.22
N GLU A 22 -48.08 -22.44 -59.34
CA GLU A 22 -47.11 -23.54 -59.19
C GLU A 22 -47.00 -24.37 -60.48
N GLN A 23 -48.11 -24.67 -61.15
CA GLN A 23 -48.14 -25.31 -62.47
C GLN A 23 -47.36 -24.51 -63.52
N ASN A 24 -47.62 -23.20 -63.65
CA ASN A 24 -46.91 -22.35 -64.61
C ASN A 24 -45.39 -22.31 -64.36
N ILE A 25 -44.95 -22.26 -63.10
CA ILE A 25 -43.53 -22.32 -62.75
C ILE A 25 -42.93 -23.67 -63.15
N ASN A 26 -43.61 -24.77 -62.84
CA ASN A 26 -43.16 -26.12 -63.19
C ASN A 26 -43.06 -26.33 -64.70
N GLU A 27 -43.99 -25.79 -65.49
CA GLU A 27 -43.93 -25.85 -66.95
C GLU A 27 -42.72 -25.07 -67.51
N VAL A 28 -42.45 -23.87 -66.99
CA VAL A 28 -41.28 -23.08 -67.37
C VAL A 28 -39.98 -23.81 -67.02
N VAL A 29 -39.91 -24.43 -65.83
CA VAL A 29 -38.76 -25.24 -65.42
C VAL A 29 -38.59 -26.44 -66.35
N ALA A 30 -39.65 -27.23 -66.59
CA ALA A 30 -39.59 -28.41 -67.44
C ALA A 30 -39.15 -28.08 -68.88
N LYS A 31 -39.58 -26.94 -69.42
CA LYS A 31 -39.20 -26.48 -70.75
C LYS A 31 -37.71 -26.18 -70.89
N TYR A 32 -37.07 -25.64 -69.84
CA TYR A 32 -35.69 -25.14 -69.92
C TYR A 32 -34.67 -25.95 -69.10
N GLN A 33 -35.11 -26.93 -68.30
CA GLN A 33 -34.24 -27.71 -67.40
C GLN A 33 -33.10 -28.43 -68.12
N ASN A 34 -33.38 -28.98 -69.31
CA ASN A 34 -32.41 -29.71 -70.14
C ASN A 34 -32.06 -28.96 -71.43
N TYR A 35 -32.44 -27.68 -71.54
CA TYR A 35 -32.20 -26.88 -72.74
C TYR A 35 -30.72 -26.47 -72.82
N THR A 36 -30.10 -26.70 -73.98
CA THR A 36 -28.71 -26.32 -74.24
C THR A 36 -28.67 -25.19 -75.26
N VAL A 37 -28.06 -24.07 -74.86
CA VAL A 37 -27.83 -22.90 -75.73
C VAL A 37 -26.84 -23.25 -76.83
N THR A 38 -27.13 -22.86 -78.07
CA THR A 38 -26.25 -23.07 -79.23
C THR A 38 -25.83 -21.74 -79.85
N ALA A 39 -24.78 -21.76 -80.69
CA ALA A 39 -24.33 -20.55 -81.39
C ALA A 39 -25.42 -19.95 -82.32
N ALA A 40 -26.33 -20.78 -82.84
CA ALA A 40 -27.42 -20.35 -83.72
C ALA A 40 -28.60 -19.71 -82.97
N THR A 41 -28.80 -20.04 -81.69
CA THR A 41 -29.95 -19.59 -80.86
C THR A 41 -29.57 -18.52 -79.84
N ILE A 42 -28.29 -18.16 -79.74
CA ILE A 42 -27.72 -17.30 -78.69
C ILE A 42 -28.41 -15.92 -78.58
N LYS A 43 -28.95 -15.39 -79.67
CA LYS A 43 -29.63 -14.09 -79.68
C LYS A 43 -30.98 -14.19 -78.96
N GLU A 44 -31.74 -15.21 -79.29
CA GLU A 44 -33.05 -15.51 -78.70
C GLU A 44 -32.89 -15.98 -77.24
N ASP A 45 -31.86 -16.79 -76.96
CA ASP A 45 -31.59 -17.32 -75.62
C ASP A 45 -31.26 -16.22 -74.60
N LYS A 46 -30.58 -15.15 -75.05
CA LYS A 46 -30.35 -13.96 -74.21
C LYS A 46 -31.66 -13.27 -73.81
N GLN A 47 -32.64 -13.23 -74.72
CA GLN A 47 -33.96 -12.66 -74.44
C GLN A 47 -34.72 -13.55 -73.44
N VAL A 48 -34.73 -14.86 -73.65
CA VAL A 48 -35.35 -15.83 -72.73
C VAL A 48 -34.74 -15.73 -71.32
N LEU A 49 -33.41 -15.65 -71.20
CA LEU A 49 -32.74 -15.48 -69.92
C LEU A 49 -33.14 -14.16 -69.22
N ALA A 50 -33.28 -13.07 -69.99
CA ALA A 50 -33.75 -11.80 -69.45
C ALA A 50 -35.18 -11.92 -68.90
N ASP A 51 -36.07 -12.60 -69.62
CA ASP A 51 -37.46 -12.81 -69.22
C ASP A 51 -37.57 -13.69 -67.97
N LEU A 52 -36.78 -14.78 -67.87
CA LEU A 52 -36.72 -15.63 -66.68
C LEU A 52 -36.20 -14.87 -65.45
N ARG A 53 -35.16 -14.04 -65.63
CA ARG A 53 -34.64 -13.18 -64.55
C ARG A 53 -35.68 -12.14 -64.13
N LYS A 54 -36.43 -11.58 -65.07
CA LYS A 54 -37.52 -10.63 -64.79
C LYS A 54 -38.63 -11.28 -63.97
N LEU A 55 -39.04 -12.51 -64.33
CA LEU A 55 -40.03 -13.28 -63.56
C LEU A 55 -39.54 -13.55 -62.13
N LYS A 56 -38.31 -14.05 -61.95
CA LYS A 56 -37.72 -14.27 -60.62
C LYS A 56 -37.67 -12.98 -59.79
N LYS A 57 -37.33 -11.86 -60.43
CA LYS A 57 -37.30 -10.55 -59.77
C LYS A 57 -38.70 -10.14 -59.30
N GLN A 58 -39.72 -10.24 -60.15
CA GLN A 58 -41.11 -9.91 -59.80
C GLN A 58 -41.61 -10.70 -58.58
N LEU A 59 -41.29 -12.00 -58.48
CA LEU A 59 -41.63 -12.82 -57.32
C LEU A 59 -40.96 -12.34 -56.03
N SER A 60 -39.68 -11.98 -56.12
CA SER A 60 -38.95 -11.43 -54.99
C SER A 60 -39.51 -10.07 -54.57
N ASP A 61 -39.86 -9.22 -55.53
CA ASP A 61 -40.40 -7.88 -55.30
C ASP A 61 -41.78 -7.97 -54.62
N GLU A 62 -42.68 -8.86 -55.07
CA GLU A 62 -43.99 -9.04 -54.45
C GLU A 62 -43.86 -9.64 -53.03
N ARG A 63 -42.96 -10.61 -52.82
CA ARG A 63 -42.64 -11.12 -51.47
C ARG A 63 -42.17 -10.02 -50.53
N ILE A 64 -41.27 -9.15 -50.99
CA ILE A 64 -40.76 -8.03 -50.19
C ILE A 64 -41.88 -7.03 -49.88
N LYS A 65 -42.71 -6.72 -50.87
CA LYS A 65 -43.85 -5.82 -50.73
C LYS A 65 -44.85 -6.33 -49.69
N VAL A 66 -45.30 -7.58 -49.78
CA VAL A 66 -46.21 -8.20 -48.81
C VAL A 66 -45.58 -8.20 -47.41
N LYS A 67 -44.30 -8.59 -47.28
CA LYS A 67 -43.60 -8.54 -45.99
C LYS A 67 -43.60 -7.14 -45.38
N LYS A 68 -43.37 -6.11 -46.18
CA LYS A 68 -43.34 -4.70 -45.75
C LYS A 68 -44.74 -4.20 -45.35
N GLU A 69 -45.77 -4.58 -46.09
CA GLU A 69 -47.16 -4.24 -45.76
C GLU A 69 -47.59 -4.88 -44.42
N LEU A 70 -47.18 -6.13 -44.17
CA LEU A 70 -47.45 -6.83 -42.92
C LEU A 70 -46.66 -6.29 -41.73
N SER A 71 -45.43 -5.79 -41.92
CA SER A 71 -44.62 -5.22 -40.83
C SER A 71 -45.03 -3.79 -40.47
N LYS A 72 -45.57 -3.04 -41.44
CA LYS A 72 -45.89 -1.62 -41.29
C LYS A 72 -46.75 -1.27 -40.05
N PRO A 73 -47.84 -2.00 -39.73
CA PRO A 73 -48.61 -1.70 -38.52
C PRO A 73 -47.82 -1.89 -37.22
N ALA A 74 -46.91 -2.86 -37.17
CA ALA A 74 -46.05 -3.09 -36.02
C ALA A 74 -45.01 -1.97 -35.88
N ASP A 75 -44.37 -1.58 -36.99
CA ASP A 75 -43.40 -0.48 -37.05
C ASP A 75 -44.06 0.87 -36.65
N GLU A 76 -45.31 1.10 -37.07
CA GLU A 76 -46.09 2.29 -36.71
C GLU A 76 -46.45 2.34 -35.22
N ILE A 77 -46.87 1.22 -34.63
CA ILE A 77 -47.16 1.14 -33.18
C ILE A 77 -45.89 1.35 -32.37
N ASP A 78 -44.78 0.71 -32.73
CA ASP A 78 -43.49 0.90 -32.04
C ASP A 78 -43.02 2.36 -32.13
N GLY A 79 -43.07 2.95 -33.32
CA GLY A 79 -42.72 4.36 -33.53
C GLY A 79 -43.62 5.30 -32.73
N TYR A 80 -44.93 5.06 -32.72
CA TYR A 80 -45.89 5.84 -31.95
C TYR A 80 -45.63 5.73 -30.45
N ILE A 81 -45.45 4.53 -29.91
CA ILE A 81 -45.18 4.32 -28.47
C ILE A 81 -43.90 5.06 -28.07
N LYS A 82 -42.80 4.91 -28.83
CA LYS A 82 -41.55 5.61 -28.57
C LYS A 82 -41.71 7.13 -28.59
N GLN A 83 -42.46 7.66 -29.56
CA GLN A 83 -42.70 9.09 -29.66
C GLN A 83 -43.59 9.60 -28.51
N ALA A 84 -44.63 8.85 -28.17
CA ALA A 84 -45.58 9.20 -27.12
C ALA A 84 -45.00 9.04 -25.71
N SER A 85 -44.08 8.09 -25.48
CA SER A 85 -43.39 7.89 -24.21
C SER A 85 -42.25 8.88 -24.02
N LYS A 86 -41.68 9.43 -25.10
CA LYS A 86 -40.51 10.33 -25.01
C LYS A 86 -40.66 11.48 -24.00
N PRO A 87 -41.78 12.25 -23.96
CA PRO A 87 -41.94 13.29 -22.95
C PRO A 87 -41.94 12.75 -21.50
N LEU A 88 -42.44 11.53 -21.30
CA LEU A 88 -42.39 10.85 -20.00
C LEU A 88 -40.95 10.45 -19.67
N ASP A 89 -40.21 9.87 -20.62
CA ASP A 89 -38.80 9.50 -20.46
C ASP A 89 -37.94 10.74 -20.14
N ASP A 90 -38.14 11.84 -20.86
CA ASP A 90 -37.46 13.12 -20.62
C ASP A 90 -37.80 13.67 -19.21
N THR A 91 -39.06 13.52 -18.77
CA THR A 91 -39.50 13.93 -17.43
C THR A 91 -38.86 13.07 -16.34
N ILE A 92 -38.81 11.74 -16.54
CA ILE A 92 -38.16 10.80 -15.62
C ILE A 92 -36.67 11.13 -15.51
N ALA A 93 -35.99 11.36 -16.63
CA ALA A 93 -34.58 11.70 -16.66
C ALA A 93 -34.31 13.01 -15.91
N LYS A 94 -35.14 14.03 -16.11
CA LYS A 94 -35.05 15.30 -15.37
C LYS A 94 -35.25 15.10 -13.87
N ILE A 95 -36.31 14.40 -13.45
CA ILE A 95 -36.58 14.15 -12.03
C ILE A 95 -35.44 13.35 -11.39
N ALA A 96 -34.90 12.35 -12.09
CA ALA A 96 -33.77 11.58 -11.60
C ALA A 96 -32.52 12.45 -11.40
N ALA A 97 -32.25 13.37 -12.32
CA ALA A 97 -31.16 14.33 -12.19
C ALA A 97 -31.39 15.29 -11.01
N ASP A 98 -32.58 15.87 -10.90
CA ASP A 98 -32.96 16.80 -9.83
C ASP A 98 -32.87 16.11 -8.44
N VAL A 99 -33.34 14.87 -8.32
CA VAL A 99 -33.23 14.06 -7.08
C VAL A 99 -31.78 13.81 -6.72
N LYS A 100 -30.95 13.40 -7.69
CA LYS A 100 -29.53 13.15 -7.46
C LYS A 100 -28.80 14.42 -7.02
N GLU A 101 -29.05 15.54 -7.69
CA GLU A 101 -28.45 16.84 -7.33
C GLU A 101 -28.87 17.28 -5.92
N PHE A 102 -30.14 17.11 -5.57
CA PHE A 102 -30.63 17.40 -4.23
C PHE A 102 -29.96 16.51 -3.16
N GLU A 103 -29.83 15.21 -3.39
CA GLU A 103 -29.16 14.28 -2.48
C GLU A 103 -27.67 14.62 -2.31
N ASP A 104 -26.97 14.93 -3.40
CA ASP A 104 -25.56 15.34 -3.39
C ASP A 104 -25.39 16.66 -2.61
N HIS A 105 -26.28 17.63 -2.82
CA HIS A 105 -26.27 18.89 -2.07
C HIS A 105 -26.55 18.68 -0.58
N GLN A 106 -27.54 17.85 -0.22
CA GLN A 106 -27.82 17.50 1.17
C GLN A 106 -26.61 16.82 1.84
N LYS A 107 -25.92 15.94 1.12
CA LYS A 107 -24.70 15.31 1.63
C LYS A 107 -23.59 16.33 1.87
N ALA A 108 -23.38 17.27 0.94
CA ALA A 108 -22.39 18.34 1.09
C ALA A 108 -22.70 19.23 2.31
N LEU A 109 -23.96 19.67 2.47
CA LEU A 109 -24.39 20.45 3.63
C LEU A 109 -24.14 19.71 4.95
N ARG A 110 -24.41 18.40 5.01
CA ARG A 110 -24.13 17.59 6.21
C ARG A 110 -22.64 17.50 6.52
N ILE A 111 -21.80 17.37 5.50
CA ILE A 111 -20.34 17.40 5.66
C ILE A 111 -19.93 18.76 6.25
N ASP A 112 -20.41 19.86 5.66
CA ASP A 112 -20.08 21.21 6.10
C ASP A 112 -20.56 21.48 7.52
N THR A 113 -21.77 21.04 7.90
CA THR A 113 -22.26 21.16 9.28
C THR A 113 -21.36 20.42 10.27
N VAL A 114 -21.03 19.15 9.99
CA VAL A 114 -20.20 18.34 10.91
C VAL A 114 -18.79 18.94 11.03
N LYS A 115 -18.17 19.28 9.89
CA LYS A 115 -16.84 19.89 9.87
C LYS A 115 -16.83 21.27 10.53
N GLY A 116 -17.85 22.10 10.29
CA GLY A 116 -18.00 23.39 10.95
C GLY A 116 -18.17 23.27 12.46
N TYR A 117 -18.95 22.28 12.92
CA TYR A 117 -19.09 22.00 14.34
C TYR A 117 -17.76 21.56 14.97
N LEU A 118 -17.06 20.61 14.35
CA LEU A 118 -15.74 20.15 14.79
C LEU A 118 -14.71 21.28 14.76
N ALA A 119 -14.73 22.15 13.75
CA ALA A 119 -13.82 23.30 13.66
C ALA A 119 -14.04 24.30 14.79
N ASN A 120 -15.30 24.64 15.08
CA ASN A 120 -15.64 25.48 16.21
C ASN A 120 -15.15 24.86 17.52
N LYS A 121 -15.42 23.58 17.74
CA LYS A 121 -15.04 22.90 18.97
C LYS A 121 -13.53 22.73 19.12
N ALA A 122 -12.83 22.37 18.04
CA ALA A 122 -11.37 22.23 18.01
C ALA A 122 -10.65 23.56 18.25
N SER A 123 -11.24 24.68 17.81
CA SER A 123 -10.68 26.02 18.04
C SER A 123 -10.61 26.39 19.53
N GLU A 124 -11.52 25.89 20.38
CA GLU A 124 -11.48 26.08 21.83
C GLU A 124 -10.20 25.50 22.46
N TYR A 125 -9.62 24.49 21.81
CA TYR A 125 -8.41 23.79 22.26
C TYR A 125 -7.18 24.09 21.39
N MET A 126 -7.30 25.00 20.42
CA MET A 126 -6.25 25.29 19.42
C MET A 126 -5.78 24.06 18.62
N ILE A 127 -6.69 23.13 18.34
CA ILE A 127 -6.42 21.91 17.57
C ILE A 127 -6.72 22.16 16.10
N ASP A 128 -5.85 21.71 15.19
CA ASP A 128 -6.14 21.73 13.75
C ASP A 128 -7.35 20.82 13.46
N PRO A 129 -8.48 21.37 12.99
CA PRO A 129 -9.69 20.57 12.78
C PRO A 129 -9.56 19.53 11.66
N ARG A 130 -8.56 19.65 10.77
CA ARG A 130 -8.34 18.71 9.67
C ARG A 130 -8.03 17.29 10.15
N ILE A 131 -7.53 17.13 11.38
CA ILE A 131 -7.28 15.80 11.95
C ILE A 131 -8.55 14.97 12.12
N PHE A 132 -9.72 15.63 12.11
CA PHE A 132 -11.02 14.96 12.23
C PHE A 132 -11.70 14.72 10.88
N ASP A 133 -11.11 15.10 9.74
CA ASP A 133 -11.76 15.07 8.44
C ASP A 133 -12.27 13.68 8.05
N GLU A 134 -11.46 12.64 8.27
CA GLU A 134 -11.86 11.25 7.99
C GLU A 134 -12.98 10.80 8.93
N LYS A 135 -12.87 11.14 10.22
CA LYS A 135 -13.86 10.77 11.23
C LYS A 135 -15.18 11.51 11.06
N ALA A 136 -15.16 12.75 10.56
CA ALA A 136 -16.36 13.52 10.26
C ALA A 136 -17.29 12.79 9.29
N LEU A 137 -16.75 12.01 8.34
CA LEU A 137 -17.52 11.24 7.37
C LEU A 137 -18.38 10.14 8.03
N GLU A 138 -18.01 9.65 9.21
CA GLU A 138 -18.81 8.67 9.96
C GLU A 138 -20.13 9.28 10.48
N TYR A 139 -20.20 10.62 10.57
CA TYR A 139 -21.30 11.36 11.18
C TYR A 139 -22.27 12.01 10.17
N ILE A 140 -22.08 11.84 8.86
CA ILE A 140 -22.93 12.49 7.83
C ILE A 140 -24.25 11.76 7.52
N LYS A 141 -24.53 10.63 8.18
CA LYS A 141 -25.77 9.86 8.00
C LYS A 141 -26.97 10.67 8.48
N ALA A 142 -28.09 10.59 7.77
CA ALA A 142 -29.33 11.31 8.11
C ALA A 142 -29.77 11.09 9.58
N GLY A 143 -29.52 9.91 10.15
CA GLY A 143 -29.83 9.59 11.55
C GLY A 143 -29.12 10.48 12.59
N ASN A 144 -28.03 11.16 12.23
CA ASN A 144 -27.29 12.09 13.09
C ASN A 144 -27.84 13.53 13.08
N PHE A 145 -28.77 13.81 12.17
CA PHE A 145 -29.38 15.12 12.00
C PHE A 145 -30.84 15.10 12.45
N MET A 146 -31.35 16.27 12.81
CA MET A 146 -32.76 16.49 13.08
C MET A 146 -33.59 16.32 11.79
N ALA A 147 -34.91 16.42 11.90
CA ALA A 147 -35.81 16.27 10.75
C ALA A 147 -35.58 17.32 9.65
N ASP A 148 -34.94 18.45 9.97
CA ASP A 148 -34.52 19.47 9.01
C ASP A 148 -33.34 19.05 8.13
N GLY A 149 -32.69 17.92 8.43
CA GLY A 149 -31.60 17.36 7.65
C GLY A 149 -30.25 18.07 7.78
N VAL A 150 -30.18 19.19 8.52
CA VAL A 150 -29.00 20.07 8.60
C VAL A 150 -28.57 20.36 10.04
N THR A 151 -29.44 20.25 11.02
CA THR A 151 -29.09 20.48 12.44
C THR A 151 -28.65 19.17 13.09
N LEU A 152 -27.51 19.16 13.78
CA LEU A 152 -27.02 17.95 14.47
C LEU A 152 -27.91 17.60 15.68
N LYS A 153 -28.10 16.30 15.94
CA LYS A 153 -28.72 15.83 17.18
C LYS A 153 -27.79 16.04 18.37
N LYS A 154 -28.36 16.24 19.57
CA LYS A 154 -27.60 16.37 20.82
C LYS A 154 -26.66 15.20 21.11
N ILE A 155 -27.09 13.97 20.81
CA ILE A 155 -26.26 12.76 21.01
C ILE A 155 -25.05 12.78 20.07
N THR A 156 -25.26 13.20 18.82
CA THR A 156 -24.21 13.36 17.82
C THR A 156 -23.23 14.46 18.22
N MET A 157 -23.74 15.63 18.63
CA MET A 157 -22.92 16.73 19.16
C MET A 157 -22.04 16.28 20.32
N LYS A 158 -22.60 15.57 21.31
CA LYS A 158 -21.84 15.01 22.43
C LYS A 158 -20.72 14.08 21.96
N SER A 159 -21.00 13.20 20.99
CA SER A 159 -19.96 12.31 20.46
C SER A 159 -18.83 13.06 19.75
N LEU A 160 -19.14 14.15 19.05
CA LEU A 160 -18.14 15.01 18.41
C LEU A 160 -17.33 15.78 19.47
N ASP A 161 -17.99 16.29 20.52
CA ASP A 161 -17.32 16.95 21.65
C ASP A 161 -16.36 16.00 22.38
N ASP A 162 -16.80 14.78 22.66
CA ASP A 162 -15.99 13.74 23.31
C ASP A 162 -14.77 13.39 22.44
N MET A 163 -14.93 13.33 21.12
CA MET A 163 -13.84 13.09 20.17
C MET A 163 -12.78 14.19 20.21
N VAL A 164 -13.19 15.47 20.16
CA VAL A 164 -12.26 16.60 20.24
C VAL A 164 -11.55 16.64 21.59
N THR A 165 -12.30 16.40 22.67
CA THR A 165 -11.76 16.40 24.04
C THR A 165 -10.74 15.28 24.24
N PHE A 166 -11.00 14.08 23.69
CA PHE A 166 -10.08 12.97 23.75
C PHE A 166 -8.76 13.27 23.01
N GLU A 167 -8.85 13.85 21.81
CA GLU A 167 -7.65 14.19 21.04
C GLU A 167 -6.84 15.30 21.73
N TYR A 168 -7.51 16.29 22.35
CA TYR A 168 -6.85 17.28 23.19
C TYR A 168 -6.09 16.65 24.37
N GLN A 169 -6.73 15.74 25.10
CA GLN A 169 -6.12 15.05 26.24
C GLN A 169 -4.88 14.26 25.79
N LYS A 170 -4.99 13.55 24.67
CA LYS A 170 -3.88 12.81 24.07
C LYS A 170 -2.70 13.73 23.69
N GLN A 171 -2.95 14.90 23.10
CA GLN A 171 -1.88 15.88 22.81
C GLN A 171 -1.24 16.42 24.09
N GLN A 172 -2.04 16.72 25.12
CA GLN A 172 -1.54 17.17 26.42
C GLN A 172 -0.68 16.11 27.11
N GLU A 173 -1.08 14.84 27.07
CA GLU A 173 -0.29 13.73 27.59
C GLU A 173 1.03 13.56 26.84
N TYR A 174 1.01 13.71 25.52
CA TYR A 174 2.21 13.65 24.68
C TYR A 174 3.19 14.80 25.00
N GLU A 175 2.70 16.02 25.18
CA GLU A 175 3.54 17.17 25.56
C GLU A 175 4.10 17.01 26.99
N LYS A 176 3.32 16.49 27.95
CA LYS A 176 3.84 16.15 29.29
C LYS A 176 4.93 15.09 29.22
N ALA A 177 4.77 14.07 28.38
CA ALA A 177 5.77 13.03 28.19
C ALA A 177 7.07 13.58 27.57
N LYS A 178 6.97 14.49 26.58
CA LYS A 178 8.15 15.21 26.06
C LYS A 178 8.84 16.02 27.15
N ALA A 179 8.09 16.79 27.94
CA ALA A 179 8.66 17.60 29.01
C ALA A 179 9.38 16.74 30.06
N ALA A 180 8.82 15.57 30.40
CA ALA A 180 9.48 14.61 31.30
C ALA A 180 10.79 14.07 30.71
N ILE A 181 10.81 13.73 29.42
CA ILE A 181 12.03 13.30 28.71
C ILE A 181 13.07 14.42 28.69
N SER A 182 12.69 15.63 28.28
CA SER A 182 13.60 16.78 28.23
C SER A 182 14.16 17.11 29.62
N GLY A 183 13.33 17.05 30.67
CA GLY A 183 13.77 17.23 32.04
C GLY A 183 14.82 16.18 32.45
N GLN A 184 14.54 14.90 32.20
CA GLN A 184 15.47 13.81 32.54
C GLN A 184 16.79 13.90 31.75
N CYS A 185 16.74 14.23 30.47
CA CYS A 185 17.94 14.43 29.66
C CYS A 185 18.74 15.65 30.13
N ALA A 186 18.09 16.75 30.50
CA ALA A 186 18.76 17.94 31.03
C ALA A 186 19.49 17.65 32.35
N GLU A 187 18.88 16.87 33.25
CA GLU A 187 19.54 16.42 34.49
C GLU A 187 20.82 15.63 34.25
N TYR A 188 20.88 14.87 33.15
CA TYR A 188 22.04 14.07 32.76
C TYR A 188 23.00 14.77 31.79
N GLY A 189 22.70 16.01 31.36
CA GLY A 189 23.49 16.73 30.36
C GLY A 189 23.43 16.10 28.96
N MET A 190 22.37 15.36 28.65
CA MET A 190 22.15 14.66 27.39
C MET A 190 21.19 15.41 26.48
N THR A 191 21.24 15.13 25.17
CA THR A 191 20.27 15.68 24.20
C THR A 191 18.96 14.90 24.22
N ASP A 192 17.82 15.60 24.20
CA ASP A 192 16.48 15.01 24.33
C ASP A 192 15.87 14.50 23.01
N GLN A 193 16.26 15.07 21.87
CA GLN A 193 15.66 14.79 20.55
C GLN A 193 15.61 13.30 20.17
N PRO A 194 16.66 12.48 20.40
CA PRO A 194 16.61 11.06 20.09
C PRO A 194 15.51 10.32 20.85
N TYR A 195 15.33 10.68 22.12
CA TYR A 195 14.36 10.05 23.03
C TYR A 195 12.94 10.54 22.78
N ILE A 196 12.75 11.82 22.46
CA ILE A 196 11.45 12.36 22.01
C ILE A 196 10.97 11.63 20.75
N ARG A 197 11.89 11.28 19.83
CA ARG A 197 11.53 10.48 18.65
C ARG A 197 11.09 9.07 19.01
N MET A 198 11.71 8.44 20.00
CA MET A 198 11.32 7.10 20.48
C MET A 198 9.90 7.08 21.05
N LEU A 199 9.44 8.19 21.65
CA LEU A 199 8.07 8.33 22.18
C LEU A 199 6.97 8.12 21.12
N GLN A 200 7.30 8.18 19.82
CA GLN A 200 6.35 7.86 18.74
C GLN A 200 5.98 6.38 18.69
N SER A 201 6.82 5.50 19.24
CA SER A 201 6.66 4.03 19.15
C SER A 201 6.83 3.30 20.50
N MET A 202 7.23 4.01 21.55
CA MET A 202 7.54 3.45 22.86
C MET A 202 6.78 4.20 23.96
N SER A 203 6.55 3.53 25.10
CA SER A 203 5.94 4.18 26.26
C SER A 203 6.93 5.17 26.90
N LEU A 204 6.41 6.19 27.58
CA LEU A 204 7.24 7.14 28.34
C LEU A 204 8.18 6.40 29.30
N THR A 205 7.68 5.38 30.00
CA THR A 205 8.46 4.57 30.94
C THR A 205 9.66 3.91 30.27
N ASP A 206 9.45 3.29 29.10
CA ASP A 206 10.53 2.60 28.38
C ASP A 206 11.59 3.60 27.89
N VAL A 207 11.15 4.77 27.40
CA VAL A 207 12.06 5.84 26.97
C VAL A 207 12.88 6.37 28.14
N LEU A 208 12.27 6.60 29.31
CA LEU A 208 12.99 7.03 30.51
C LEU A 208 14.01 5.98 31.00
N GLN A 209 13.68 4.68 30.89
CA GLN A 209 14.63 3.61 31.18
C GLN A 209 15.81 3.59 30.20
N GLN A 210 15.55 3.84 28.90
CA GLN A 210 16.61 3.93 27.91
C GLN A 210 17.56 5.11 28.20
N ILE A 211 17.01 6.29 28.54
CA ILE A 211 17.80 7.46 28.95
C ILE A 211 18.72 7.11 30.13
N LEU A 212 18.17 6.46 31.16
CA LEU A 212 18.94 6.04 32.33
C LEU A 212 20.05 5.03 31.99
N SER A 213 19.76 4.07 31.10
CA SER A 213 20.73 3.08 30.64
C SER A 213 21.89 3.74 29.89
N ASP A 214 21.59 4.64 28.96
CA ASP A 214 22.59 5.33 28.16
C ASP A 214 23.46 6.23 29.04
N TYR A 215 22.86 6.95 29.99
CA TYR A 215 23.58 7.76 30.96
C TYR A 215 24.58 6.94 31.80
N ARG A 216 24.14 5.78 32.31
CA ARG A 216 25.01 4.87 33.08
C ARG A 216 26.18 4.38 32.25
N PHE A 217 25.92 4.01 31.00
CA PHE A 217 26.96 3.57 30.08
C PHE A 217 27.97 4.68 29.78
N GLU A 218 27.52 5.91 29.56
CA GLU A 218 28.42 7.06 29.36
C GLU A 218 29.28 7.36 30.60
N GLN A 219 28.69 7.29 31.80
CA GLN A 219 29.39 7.46 33.07
C GLN A 219 30.47 6.39 33.29
N GLU A 220 30.16 5.13 33.00
CA GLU A 220 31.12 4.02 33.08
C GLU A 220 32.29 4.22 32.11
N GLN A 221 32.00 4.62 30.87
CA GLN A 221 33.04 4.92 29.89
C GLN A 221 33.90 6.12 30.28
N GLN A 222 33.31 7.17 30.85
CA GLN A 222 34.06 8.34 31.30
C GLN A 222 35.00 8.00 32.46
N LYS A 223 34.53 7.21 33.43
CA LYS A 223 35.37 6.70 34.53
C LYS A 223 36.50 5.81 34.01
N ALA A 224 36.22 4.94 33.05
CA ALA A 224 37.24 4.09 32.43
C ALA A 224 38.32 4.91 31.71
N ARG A 225 37.93 5.93 30.92
CA ARG A 225 38.87 6.86 30.28
C ARG A 225 39.73 7.62 31.30
N GLN A 226 39.11 8.14 32.36
CA GLN A 226 39.85 8.83 33.42
C GLN A 226 40.86 7.92 34.14
N ALA A 227 40.47 6.68 34.43
CA ALA A 227 41.36 5.70 35.05
C ALA A 227 42.53 5.30 34.13
N GLU A 228 42.29 5.22 32.81
CA GLU A 228 43.34 4.97 31.83
C GLU A 228 44.31 6.16 31.72
N GLU A 229 43.79 7.38 31.62
CA GLU A 229 44.60 8.62 31.62
C GLU A 229 45.44 8.75 32.90
N GLU A 230 44.89 8.43 34.07
CA GLU A 230 45.62 8.47 35.33
C GLU A 230 46.74 7.42 35.38
N ARG A 231 46.47 6.19 34.93
CA ARG A 231 47.51 5.15 34.81
C ARG A 231 48.62 5.57 33.86
N GLU A 232 48.27 6.18 32.73
CA GLU A 232 49.26 6.64 31.75
C GLU A 232 50.13 7.78 32.31
N ARG A 233 49.53 8.73 33.05
CA ARG A 233 50.27 9.78 33.77
C ARG A 233 51.20 9.22 34.83
N LEU A 234 50.77 8.22 35.61
CA LEU A 234 51.60 7.57 36.62
C LEU A 234 52.79 6.83 35.99
N LEU A 235 52.57 6.11 34.89
CA LEU A 235 53.63 5.43 34.13
C LEU A 235 54.61 6.43 33.51
N ALA A 236 54.13 7.54 32.96
CA ALA A 236 54.98 8.60 32.42
C ALA A 236 55.84 9.24 33.53
N ALA A 237 55.26 9.50 34.71
CA ALA A 237 55.99 10.03 35.86
C ALA A 237 57.04 9.05 36.40
N GLN A 238 56.76 7.74 36.41
CA GLN A 238 57.76 6.71 36.76
C GLN A 238 58.91 6.68 35.76
N ARG A 239 58.63 6.65 34.46
CA ARG A 239 59.68 6.68 33.42
C ARG A 239 60.55 7.94 33.50
N ALA A 240 59.96 9.10 33.79
CA ALA A 240 60.72 10.33 33.97
C ALA A 240 61.69 10.23 35.17
N LYS A 241 61.25 9.64 36.30
CA LYS A 241 62.12 9.40 37.47
C LYS A 241 63.22 8.38 37.18
N GLU A 242 62.93 7.32 36.43
CA GLU A 242 63.92 6.33 36.01
C GLU A 242 64.95 6.93 35.06
N GLN A 243 64.56 7.83 34.15
CA GLN A 243 65.48 8.56 33.27
C GLN A 243 66.38 9.53 34.06
N GLU A 244 65.86 10.24 35.06
CA GLU A 244 66.66 11.07 35.96
C GLU A 244 67.65 10.25 36.81
N GLN A 245 67.26 9.06 37.27
CA GLN A 245 68.17 8.15 37.98
C GLN A 245 69.22 7.54 37.05
N ALA A 246 68.87 7.16 35.82
CA ALA A 246 69.82 6.64 34.83
C ALA A 246 70.86 7.69 34.41
N GLN A 247 70.47 8.97 34.31
CA GLN A 247 71.39 10.09 34.09
C GLN A 247 72.33 10.32 35.29
N LYS A 248 71.87 10.10 36.53
CA LYS A 248 72.73 10.15 37.73
C LYS A 248 73.68 8.96 37.85
N SER A 249 73.32 7.78 37.36
CA SER A 249 74.18 6.59 37.38
C SER A 249 75.20 6.52 36.24
N THR A 250 75.11 7.39 35.21
CA THR A 250 76.17 7.48 34.18
C THR A 250 77.37 8.32 34.63
N GLU A 251 77.31 8.99 35.78
CA GLU A 251 78.42 9.78 36.35
C GLU A 251 79.37 8.97 37.25
N THR A 252 79.11 7.67 37.47
CA THR A 252 80.00 6.76 38.22
C THR A 252 80.06 5.39 37.56
N GLN A 253 80.93 5.25 36.56
CA GLN A 253 81.55 3.96 36.21
C GLN A 253 83.00 4.00 36.64
N ASN A 254 83.32 3.31 37.74
CA ASN A 254 84.68 2.88 38.04
C ASN A 254 84.72 1.35 38.00
N PHE A 255 85.54 0.84 37.09
CA PHE A 255 86.05 -0.52 37.06
C PHE A 255 87.13 -0.69 38.15
N ASP A 256 87.20 -1.86 38.78
CA ASP A 256 88.41 -2.37 39.43
C ASP A 256 88.53 -3.89 39.17
N PRO A 257 89.66 -4.38 38.60
CA PRO A 257 89.85 -5.77 38.21
C PRO A 257 90.84 -6.49 39.14
N GLU A 258 90.38 -7.32 40.07
CA GLU A 258 91.06 -8.55 40.51
C GLU A 258 90.22 -9.31 41.54
N THR A 259 90.23 -10.65 41.42
CA THR A 259 89.58 -11.66 42.29
C THR A 259 88.11 -11.98 41.96
N GLY A 260 87.96 -12.93 41.03
CA GLY A 260 86.74 -13.68 40.85
C GLY A 260 86.56 -14.69 41.98
N GLU A 261 85.47 -14.55 42.73
CA GLU A 261 84.81 -15.67 43.38
C GLU A 261 83.31 -15.37 43.56
N ILE A 262 82.52 -16.41 43.26
CA ILE A 262 81.06 -16.46 43.26
C ILE A 262 80.63 -17.09 44.58
N LEU A 263 79.59 -16.54 45.22
CA LEU A 263 78.77 -17.20 46.26
C LEU A 263 77.32 -16.91 45.88
N ASP A 264 76.56 -17.79 45.22
CA ASP A 264 75.93 -19.04 45.68
C ASP A 264 75.11 -18.93 46.98
N GLY A 265 73.87 -19.45 46.92
CA GLY A 265 73.03 -19.81 48.07
C GLY A 265 71.70 -19.06 48.23
N GLY A 266 70.65 -19.42 47.47
CA GLY A 266 69.30 -18.88 47.73
C GLY A 266 68.13 -19.34 46.84
N GLN A 267 68.13 -20.60 46.39
CA GLN A 267 66.98 -21.36 45.86
C GLN A 267 65.79 -21.38 46.88
N LEU A 268 64.48 -21.50 46.63
CA LEU A 268 63.58 -21.98 45.55
C LEU A 268 62.19 -21.35 45.84
N SER A 269 61.37 -21.03 44.84
CA SER A 269 60.29 -21.95 44.48
C SER A 269 59.78 -21.69 43.07
N GLN A 270 59.75 -22.81 42.34
CA GLN A 270 59.16 -23.01 41.02
C GLN A 270 57.69 -22.60 41.00
N ASN A 271 57.23 -22.08 39.86
CA ASN A 271 56.24 -22.79 39.07
C ASN A 271 56.27 -22.36 37.60
N ASN A 272 56.04 -23.37 36.77
CA ASN A 272 56.21 -23.47 35.33
C ASN A 272 55.37 -22.47 34.51
N PRO A 273 55.83 -22.12 33.29
CA PRO A 273 55.04 -21.42 32.28
C PRO A 273 54.33 -22.44 31.37
N GLU A 274 53.05 -22.22 31.07
CA GLU A 274 52.47 -22.48 29.74
C GLU A 274 50.98 -22.10 29.67
N THR A 275 50.63 -21.36 28.61
CA THR A 275 49.32 -21.29 27.94
C THR A 275 48.17 -20.57 28.66
N LEU A 276 47.34 -19.68 28.09
CA LEU A 276 47.00 -19.34 26.72
C LEU A 276 46.30 -17.96 26.70
N ARG A 277 46.47 -17.27 25.56
CA ARG A 277 45.64 -16.19 24.98
C ARG A 277 44.36 -15.78 25.71
N GLY A 278 44.25 -14.48 25.96
CA GLY A 278 42.98 -13.76 26.04
C GLY A 278 43.16 -12.41 25.38
N ASP A 279 42.97 -12.35 24.06
CA ASP A 279 42.97 -11.09 23.31
C ASP A 279 41.92 -10.14 23.88
N LYS A 280 42.33 -8.91 24.13
CA LYS A 280 41.45 -7.79 24.47
C LYS A 280 40.46 -7.59 23.32
N ASN A 281 39.18 -7.82 23.55
CA ASN A 281 38.13 -7.42 22.63
C ASN A 281 37.96 -5.90 22.70
N GLU A 282 38.52 -5.18 21.72
CA GLU A 282 38.04 -3.84 21.39
C GLU A 282 36.55 -3.88 20.97
N PRO A 283 35.72 -2.90 21.33
CA PRO A 283 34.33 -2.85 20.88
C PRO A 283 34.30 -2.61 19.36
N LYS A 284 33.86 -3.64 18.63
CA LYS A 284 33.76 -3.62 17.16
C LYS A 284 32.83 -2.50 16.69
N LYS A 285 33.32 -1.62 15.81
CA LYS A 285 32.53 -0.59 15.12
C LYS A 285 31.74 -1.23 13.97
N TYR A 286 30.42 -1.08 13.99
CA TYR A 286 29.53 -1.51 12.90
C TYR A 286 29.24 -0.32 11.99
N THR A 287 29.47 -0.47 10.67
CA THR A 287 29.39 0.64 9.71
C THR A 287 28.11 0.67 8.88
N GLN A 288 27.25 -0.36 8.97
CA GLN A 288 26.03 -0.48 8.18
C GLN A 288 24.90 -1.19 8.94
N LYS A 289 23.68 -0.69 8.78
CA LYS A 289 22.43 -1.26 9.33
C LYS A 289 21.47 -1.48 8.16
N MET A 290 20.95 -2.70 8.01
CA MET A 290 19.86 -3.01 7.08
C MET A 290 18.57 -3.23 7.87
N THR A 291 17.44 -2.78 7.36
CA THR A 291 16.11 -3.02 7.93
C THR A 291 15.20 -3.48 6.81
N LEU A 292 14.55 -4.63 7.00
CA LEU A 292 13.58 -5.20 6.07
C LEU A 292 12.21 -5.15 6.75
N GLU A 293 11.28 -4.41 6.13
CA GLU A 293 9.89 -4.31 6.56
C GLU A 293 9.02 -5.10 5.58
N VAL A 294 8.15 -5.96 6.10
CA VAL A 294 7.28 -6.83 5.30
C VAL A 294 5.86 -6.72 5.83
N TYR A 295 4.90 -6.48 4.94
CA TYR A 295 3.47 -6.43 5.24
C TYR A 295 2.82 -7.76 4.87
N LEU A 296 2.00 -8.30 5.76
CA LEU A 296 1.34 -9.60 5.61
C LEU A 296 -0.15 -9.42 5.87
N GLU A 297 -1.00 -10.07 5.08
CA GLU A 297 -2.44 -9.81 5.11
C GLU A 297 -3.12 -10.46 6.33
N ASN A 298 -2.53 -11.54 6.84
CA ASN A 298 -3.11 -12.30 7.94
C ASN A 298 -2.04 -12.95 8.85
N THR A 299 -2.47 -13.38 10.03
CA THR A 299 -1.59 -14.00 11.04
C THR A 299 -0.95 -15.31 10.56
N ALA A 300 -1.63 -16.09 9.70
CA ALA A 300 -1.10 -17.35 9.19
C ALA A 300 0.10 -17.15 8.24
N GLU A 301 0.11 -16.07 7.47
CA GLU A 301 1.28 -15.66 6.67
C GLU A 301 2.43 -15.18 7.53
N LYS A 302 2.14 -14.41 8.59
CA LYS A 302 3.14 -14.00 9.58
C LYS A 302 3.80 -15.19 10.25
N ASP A 303 3.04 -16.21 10.62
CA ASP A 303 3.58 -17.37 11.31
C ASP A 303 4.38 -18.27 10.34
N ARG A 304 3.94 -18.43 9.09
CA ARG A 304 4.74 -19.07 8.04
C ARG A 304 6.05 -18.33 7.74
N PHE A 305 6.02 -17.00 7.69
CA PHE A 305 7.23 -16.20 7.49
C PHE A 305 8.23 -16.38 8.64
N LYS A 306 7.74 -16.43 9.88
CA LYS A 306 8.58 -16.70 11.06
C LYS A 306 9.17 -18.10 11.04
N GLU A 307 8.38 -19.13 10.70
CA GLU A 307 8.89 -20.50 10.57
C GLU A 307 9.96 -20.61 9.47
N GLY A 308 9.75 -19.95 8.33
CA GLY A 308 10.74 -19.90 7.26
C GLY A 308 12.05 -19.23 7.67
N LEU A 309 11.99 -18.12 8.41
CA LEU A 309 13.19 -17.48 8.97
C LEU A 309 13.93 -18.43 9.92
N SER A 310 13.21 -19.10 10.82
CA SER A 310 13.81 -20.04 11.77
C SER A 310 14.49 -21.23 11.06
N GLN A 311 13.88 -21.76 9.98
CA GLN A 311 14.48 -22.82 9.16
C GLN A 311 15.78 -22.39 8.48
N LEU A 312 15.88 -21.10 8.10
CA LEU A 312 17.09 -20.50 7.54
C LEU A 312 18.11 -20.08 8.61
N GLY A 313 17.87 -20.41 9.88
CA GLY A 313 18.76 -20.10 11.00
C GLY A 313 18.60 -18.69 11.60
N PHE A 314 17.53 -17.97 11.24
CA PHE A 314 17.23 -16.63 11.72
C PHE A 314 16.01 -16.64 12.66
N ASP A 315 16.22 -16.17 13.90
CA ASP A 315 15.21 -16.07 14.94
C ASP A 315 14.61 -14.66 14.95
N PHE A 316 13.29 -14.60 15.16
CA PHE A 316 12.57 -13.34 15.32
C PHE A 316 13.07 -12.54 16.54
N LYS A 317 13.29 -11.22 16.37
CA LYS A 317 13.80 -10.28 17.39
C LYS A 317 15.22 -10.55 17.92
N LYS A 318 16.03 -11.30 17.18
CA LYS A 318 17.43 -11.53 17.53
C LYS A 318 18.34 -10.76 16.58
N ASN A 319 19.36 -10.11 17.13
CA ASN A 319 20.36 -9.39 16.34
C ASN A 319 21.40 -10.38 15.84
N TYR A 320 21.63 -10.40 14.52
CA TYR A 320 22.62 -11.27 13.88
C TYR A 320 23.82 -10.46 13.42
N GLN A 321 25.02 -10.95 13.73
CA GLN A 321 26.27 -10.41 13.22
C GLN A 321 26.76 -11.30 12.07
N VAL A 322 26.87 -10.72 10.87
CA VAL A 322 27.53 -11.38 9.75
C VAL A 322 29.01 -10.98 9.77
N SER A 323 29.88 -11.86 10.24
CA SER A 323 31.34 -11.67 10.19
C SER A 323 31.89 -12.17 8.86
N GLY A 324 32.66 -11.33 8.16
CA GLY A 324 33.29 -11.70 6.88
C GLY A 324 32.68 -11.03 5.64
N TYR A 325 31.85 -10.00 5.79
CA TYR A 325 31.30 -9.23 4.68
C TYR A 325 32.42 -8.45 3.95
N GLN A 326 33.08 -9.12 3.01
CA GLN A 326 33.88 -8.47 1.97
C GLN A 326 32.96 -8.11 0.81
N ARG A 327 33.29 -7.03 0.12
CA ARG A 327 32.61 -6.49 -1.05
C ARG A 327 32.11 -7.63 -1.95
N ILE A 328 30.82 -7.93 -1.91
CA ILE A 328 30.20 -8.93 -2.78
C ILE A 328 30.06 -8.25 -4.14
N GLU A 329 30.70 -8.78 -5.18
CA GLU A 329 30.44 -8.29 -6.54
C GLU A 329 28.96 -8.52 -6.87
N PRO A 330 28.27 -7.54 -7.47
CA PRO A 330 26.86 -7.66 -7.77
C PRO A 330 26.65 -8.85 -8.73
N LEU A 331 25.89 -9.84 -8.26
CA LEU A 331 25.44 -10.96 -9.08
C LEU A 331 24.43 -10.45 -10.11
N THR A 332 24.60 -10.89 -11.35
CA THR A 332 23.61 -10.69 -12.41
C THR A 332 22.40 -11.59 -12.17
N GLN A 333 21.25 -11.21 -12.73
CA GLN A 333 20.00 -11.98 -12.58
C GLN A 333 20.14 -13.43 -13.08
N ALA A 334 21.00 -13.68 -14.07
CA ALA A 334 21.28 -15.02 -14.57
C ALA A 334 22.02 -15.90 -13.55
N GLU A 335 23.00 -15.33 -12.85
CA GLU A 335 23.79 -16.02 -11.81
C GLU A 335 22.96 -16.29 -10.55
N LEU A 336 22.01 -15.39 -10.23
CA LEU A 336 21.09 -15.57 -9.11
C LEU A 336 20.13 -16.75 -9.35
N ASN A 337 19.60 -16.88 -10.57
CA ASN A 337 18.67 -17.95 -10.93
C ASN A 337 19.35 -19.33 -10.90
N GLU A 338 20.62 -19.41 -11.32
CA GLU A 338 21.41 -20.64 -11.31
C GLU A 338 21.75 -21.12 -9.89
N GLN A 339 21.98 -20.20 -8.94
CA GLN A 339 22.26 -20.54 -7.53
C GLN A 339 21.01 -20.83 -6.71
N CYS A 340 19.91 -20.12 -6.94
CA CYS A 340 18.70 -20.24 -6.12
C CYS A 340 17.67 -21.23 -6.69
N GLY A 341 17.84 -21.70 -7.93
CA GLY A 341 17.01 -22.74 -8.54
C GLY A 341 15.60 -22.27 -8.88
N TRP A 342 15.46 -21.04 -9.39
CA TRP A 342 14.20 -20.44 -9.82
C TRP A 342 14.11 -20.41 -11.35
#